data_AF-A0AAP0NYN5-F1
#
_entry.id   AF-A0AAP0NYN5-F1
#
_cell.length_a   1.000
_cell.length_b   1.000
_cell.length_c   1.000
_cell.angle_alpha   90.00
_cell.angle_beta   90.00
_cell.angle_gamma   90.00
#
_symmetry.space_group_name_H-M   'P 1'
#
loop_
_entity.id
_entity.type
_entity.pdbx_description
1 polymer ?
#
loop_
_entity_poly.entity_id
_entity_poly.type
_entity_poly.pdbx_seq_one_letter_code
_entity_poly.pdbx_strand_id
1 'polypeptide(L)'
;MSTSSHISVEDFYAFHTIDRELFARLVIDLRRDPGYSMLSLALFLWFNNIGFPDVVVKLRSLPDAVVDVVGEEATIVLRYLETGTLPPSAQPNALENLIPTIRGLMDSRLTFQFLQEQRIRVLNGVSQFMEDVCSRAFVDIVQRLAVIREREAASTSVGHQPFVMPTNFGVRPP
;
A
#
# COMPACT_ATOMS: atom_id res chain seq x y z
N MET A 1 6.99 -15.52 37.83
CA MET A 1 6.97 -16.49 36.72
C MET A 1 6.20 -15.84 35.60
N SER A 2 6.87 -15.26 34.61
CA SER A 2 6.21 -14.61 33.47
C SER A 2 6.10 -15.64 32.36
N THR A 3 4.89 -16.12 32.10
CA THR A 3 4.61 -17.00 30.97
C THR A 3 4.68 -16.17 29.69
N SER A 4 5.72 -16.38 28.88
CA SER A 4 5.76 -15.87 27.51
C SER A 4 4.65 -16.58 26.73
N SER A 5 3.53 -15.90 26.52
CA SER A 5 2.45 -16.41 25.66
C SER A 5 2.92 -16.31 24.21
N HIS A 6 3.30 -17.45 23.63
CA HIS A 6 3.63 -17.53 22.21
C HIS A 6 2.31 -17.43 21.42
N ILE A 7 2.03 -16.28 20.81
CA ILE A 7 0.88 -16.10 19.92
C ILE A 7 1.15 -16.92 18.65
N SER A 8 0.17 -17.71 18.20
CA SER A 8 0.29 -18.46 16.94
C SER A 8 0.24 -17.51 15.74
N VAL A 9 0.72 -17.95 14.58
CA VAL A 9 0.66 -17.13 13.35
C VAL A 9 -0.79 -16.91 12.95
N GLU A 10 -1.63 -17.93 13.11
CA GLU A 10 -3.06 -17.91 12.82
C GLU A 10 -3.80 -16.91 13.71
N ASP A 11 -3.53 -16.90 15.02
CA ASP A 11 -4.13 -15.93 15.94
C ASP A 11 -3.66 -14.51 15.63
N PHE A 12 -2.38 -14.34 15.28
CA PHE A 12 -1.84 -13.05 14.86
C PHE A 12 -2.52 -12.54 13.58
N TYR A 13 -2.74 -13.42 12.61
CA TYR A 13 -3.45 -13.08 11.37
C TYR A 13 -4.93 -12.80 11.62
N ALA A 14 -5.58 -13.57 12.49
CA ALA A 14 -6.96 -13.34 12.88
C ALA A 14 -7.14 -11.98 13.57
N PHE A 15 -6.19 -11.60 14.43
CA PHE A 15 -6.20 -10.28 15.08
C PHE A 15 -6.07 -9.14 14.06
N HIS A 16 -5.20 -9.29 13.05
CA HIS A 16 -4.98 -8.29 11.99
C HIS A 16 -5.88 -8.48 10.76
N THR A 17 -7.06 -9.12 10.89
CA THR A 17 -7.91 -9.46 9.74
C THR A 17 -8.29 -8.22 8.92
N ILE A 18 -8.69 -7.12 9.57
CA ILE A 18 -9.10 -5.90 8.86
C ILE A 18 -7.92 -5.27 8.11
N ASP A 19 -6.75 -5.20 8.76
CA ASP A 19 -5.53 -4.66 8.17
C ASP A 19 -5.10 -5.49 6.95
N ARG A 20 -5.18 -6.82 7.08
CA ARG A 20 -4.84 -7.80 6.04
C ARG A 20 -5.79 -7.71 4.85
N GLU A 21 -7.09 -7.59 5.09
CA GLU A 21 -8.09 -7.39 4.04
C GLU A 21 -7.81 -6.09 3.27
N LEU A 22 -7.54 -4.98 3.97
CA LEU A 22 -7.24 -3.71 3.31
C LEU A 22 -5.91 -3.78 2.54
N PHE A 23 -4.87 -4.40 3.09
CA PHE A 23 -3.61 -4.58 2.38
C PHE A 23 -3.77 -5.38 1.10
N ALA A 24 -4.48 -6.51 1.17
CA ALA A 24 -4.78 -7.34 0.01
C ALA A 24 -5.53 -6.54 -1.06
N ARG A 25 -6.55 -5.78 -0.66
CA ARG A 25 -7.31 -4.90 -1.56
C ARG A 25 -6.42 -3.86 -2.25
N LEU A 26 -5.51 -3.20 -1.52
CA LEU A 26 -4.59 -2.22 -2.09
C LEU A 26 -3.66 -2.84 -3.15
N VAL A 27 -3.07 -3.99 -2.87
CA VAL A 27 -1.98 -4.53 -3.71
C VAL A 27 -2.45 -5.52 -4.78
N ILE A 28 -3.54 -6.24 -4.53
CA ILE A 28 -4.09 -7.24 -5.45
C ILE A 28 -5.18 -6.61 -6.32
N ASP A 29 -6.18 -5.97 -5.72
CA ASP A 29 -7.35 -5.48 -6.44
C ASP A 29 -7.05 -4.13 -7.10
N LEU A 30 -6.47 -3.19 -6.33
CA LEU A 30 -6.13 -1.84 -6.79
C LEU A 30 -4.74 -1.73 -7.42
N ARG A 31 -3.96 -2.82 -7.41
CA ARG A 31 -2.63 -2.92 -8.06
C ARG A 31 -1.62 -1.86 -7.62
N ARG A 32 -1.78 -1.30 -6.42
CA ARG A 32 -0.85 -0.34 -5.85
C ARG A 32 0.51 -0.99 -5.53
N ASP A 33 1.54 -0.17 -5.40
CA ASP A 33 2.86 -0.64 -5.00
C ASP A 33 2.81 -1.28 -3.59
N PRO A 34 3.31 -2.51 -3.40
CA PRO A 34 3.25 -3.19 -2.11
C PRO A 34 4.02 -2.48 -1.00
N GLY A 35 5.17 -1.86 -1.32
CA GLY A 35 6.00 -1.16 -0.35
C GLY A 35 5.28 0.08 0.19
N TYR A 36 4.79 0.94 -0.72
CA TYR A 36 4.00 2.12 -0.33
C TYR A 36 2.69 1.76 0.35
N SER A 37 2.02 0.67 -0.07
CA SER A 37 0.78 0.20 0.57
C SER A 37 1.04 -0.27 2.01
N MET A 38 2.17 -0.94 2.24
CA MET A 38 2.57 -1.40 3.57
C MET A 38 2.90 -0.21 4.49
N LEU A 39 3.69 0.75 3.99
CA LEU A 39 3.99 1.99 4.72
C LEU A 39 2.73 2.82 5.02
N SER A 40 1.78 2.85 4.10
CA SER A 40 0.50 3.55 4.29
C SER A 40 -0.31 2.93 5.43
N LEU A 41 -0.37 1.60 5.50
CA LEU A 41 -1.01 0.92 6.63
C LEU A 41 -0.27 1.13 7.95
N ALA A 42 1.05 1.04 7.96
CA ALA A 42 1.84 1.34 9.16
C ALA A 42 1.59 2.77 9.66
N LEU A 43 1.47 3.74 8.74
CA LEU A 43 1.11 5.12 9.05
C LEU A 43 -0.28 5.22 9.70
N PHE A 44 -1.31 4.59 9.11
CA PHE A 44 -2.66 4.65 9.66
C PHE A 44 -2.79 3.94 11.01
N LEU A 45 -2.13 2.79 11.18
CA LEU A 45 -2.10 2.06 12.46
C LEU A 45 -1.40 2.89 13.55
N TRP A 46 -0.28 3.53 13.21
CA TRP A 46 0.40 4.42 14.14
C TRP A 46 -0.47 5.62 14.55
N PHE A 47 -1.16 6.24 13.59
CA PHE A 47 -2.12 7.32 13.87
C PHE A 47 -3.22 6.87 14.83
N ASN A 48 -3.83 5.72 14.56
CA ASN A 48 -4.85 5.13 15.43
C ASN A 48 -4.31 4.93 16.86
N ASN A 49 -3.09 4.40 16.98
CA ASN A 49 -2.43 4.18 18.27
C ASN A 49 -2.18 5.46 19.08
N ILE A 50 -2.04 6.63 18.44
CA ILE A 50 -1.92 7.92 19.12
C ILE A 50 -3.27 8.66 19.25
N GLY A 51 -4.39 7.99 18.97
CA GLY A 51 -5.75 8.48 19.20
C GLY A 51 -6.42 9.16 18.00
N PHE A 52 -5.86 9.05 16.79
CA PHE A 52 -6.58 9.45 15.57
C PHE A 52 -7.70 8.45 15.25
N PRO A 53 -8.68 8.80 14.40
CA PRO A 53 -9.72 7.87 14.03
C PRO A 53 -9.13 6.67 13.28
N ASP A 54 -9.75 5.51 13.46
CA ASP A 54 -9.34 4.29 12.77
C ASP A 54 -9.70 4.37 11.27
N VAL A 55 -8.76 4.89 10.48
CA VAL A 55 -8.91 5.03 9.03
C VAL A 55 -8.96 3.66 8.36
N VAL A 56 -8.27 2.64 8.89
CA VAL A 56 -8.24 1.29 8.33
C VAL A 56 -9.63 0.66 8.36
N VAL A 57 -10.32 0.76 9.49
CA VAL A 57 -11.72 0.30 9.63
C VAL A 57 -12.65 1.08 8.71
N LYS A 58 -12.49 2.40 8.59
CA LYS A 58 -13.34 3.23 7.71
C LYS A 58 -13.18 2.79 6.24
N LEU A 59 -11.94 2.63 5.77
CA LEU A 59 -11.61 2.29 4.38
C LEU A 59 -12.21 0.96 3.92
N ARG A 60 -12.37 0.00 4.84
CA ARG A 60 -13.00 -1.30 4.54
C ARG A 60 -14.38 -1.15 3.87
N SER A 61 -15.16 -0.16 4.28
CA SER A 61 -16.52 0.08 3.80
C SER A 61 -16.63 1.04 2.62
N LEU A 62 -15.52 1.69 2.24
CA LEU A 62 -15.52 2.71 1.20
C LEU A 62 -15.33 2.10 -0.20
N PRO A 63 -15.80 2.75 -1.27
CA PRO A 63 -15.57 2.30 -2.65
C PRO A 63 -14.09 2.26 -3.05
N ASP A 64 -13.74 1.41 -4.00
CA ASP A 64 -12.37 1.22 -4.51
C ASP A 64 -11.72 2.53 -4.95
N ALA A 65 -12.48 3.37 -5.67
CA ALA A 65 -12.00 4.69 -6.09
C ALA A 65 -11.57 5.58 -4.92
N VAL A 66 -12.27 5.50 -3.77
CA VAL A 66 -11.92 6.29 -2.58
C VAL A 66 -10.69 5.71 -1.89
N VAL A 67 -10.59 4.38 -1.81
CA VAL A 67 -9.42 3.71 -1.22
C VAL A 67 -8.16 3.97 -2.04
N ASP A 68 -8.28 3.99 -3.37
CA ASP A 68 -7.15 4.31 -4.24
C ASP A 68 -6.67 5.76 -4.06
N VAL A 69 -7.60 6.73 -3.99
CA VAL A 69 -7.29 8.13 -3.67
C VAL A 69 -6.58 8.24 -2.32
N VAL A 70 -7.05 7.54 -1.29
CA VAL A 70 -6.41 7.54 0.03
C VAL A 70 -5.01 6.92 -0.03
N GLY A 71 -4.79 5.90 -0.85
CA GLY A 71 -3.45 5.36 -1.09
C GLY A 71 -2.50 6.38 -1.75
N GLU A 72 -2.99 7.16 -2.72
CA GLU A 72 -2.21 8.25 -3.34
C GLU A 72 -1.89 9.36 -2.34
N GLU A 73 -2.88 9.81 -1.58
CA GLU A 73 -2.69 10.83 -0.54
C GLU A 73 -1.70 10.36 0.54
N ALA A 74 -1.76 9.09 0.95
CA ALA A 74 -0.81 8.51 1.90
C ALA A 74 0.61 8.52 1.35
N THR A 75 0.77 8.27 0.04
CA THR A 75 2.07 8.33 -0.63
C THR A 75 2.65 9.74 -0.60
N ILE A 76 1.80 10.77 -0.76
CA ILE A 76 2.21 12.17 -0.63
C ILE A 76 2.68 12.48 0.80
N VAL A 77 1.94 12.03 1.82
CA VAL A 77 2.34 12.20 3.23
C VAL A 77 3.67 11.51 3.51
N LEU A 78 3.84 10.26 3.08
CA LEU A 78 5.06 9.50 3.31
C LEU A 78 6.27 10.14 2.63
N ARG A 79 6.14 10.61 1.39
CA ARG A 79 7.20 11.35 0.71
C ARG A 79 7.55 12.63 1.44
N TYR A 80 6.55 13.39 1.89
CA TYR A 80 6.81 14.60 2.70
C TYR A 80 7.54 14.26 4.01
N LEU A 81 7.14 13.20 4.70
CA LEU A 81 7.82 12.75 5.91
C LEU A 81 9.26 12.34 5.63
N GLU A 82 9.54 11.71 4.50
CA GLU A 82 10.89 11.30 4.11
C GLU A 82 11.78 12.48 3.70
N THR A 83 11.29 13.37 2.82
CA THR A 83 12.11 14.45 2.23
C THR A 83 12.03 15.77 2.98
N GLY A 84 10.94 16.01 3.71
CA GLY A 84 10.61 17.30 4.33
C GLY A 84 10.13 18.34 3.33
N THR A 85 9.96 17.95 2.07
CA THR A 85 9.58 18.84 0.97
C THR A 85 8.26 18.40 0.37
N LEU A 86 7.42 19.38 0.01
CA LEU A 86 6.23 19.12 -0.78
C LEU A 86 6.61 18.98 -2.26
N PRO A 87 5.77 18.34 -3.08
CA PRO A 87 5.95 18.34 -4.52
C PRO A 87 6.12 19.77 -5.05
N PRO A 88 6.99 20.02 -6.05
CA PRO A 88 7.23 21.37 -6.56
C PRO A 88 5.98 22.10 -7.07
N SER A 89 4.93 21.37 -7.43
CA SER A 89 3.62 21.90 -7.84
C SER A 89 2.76 22.40 -6.67
N ALA A 90 3.20 22.21 -5.42
CA ALA A 90 2.43 22.50 -4.23
C ALA A 90 2.65 23.96 -3.77
N GLN A 91 1.56 24.70 -3.55
CA GLN A 91 1.58 26.04 -2.94
C GLN A 91 1.96 26.00 -1.44
N PRO A 92 2.31 27.13 -0.80
CA PRO A 92 2.40 27.21 0.66
C PRO A 92 1.07 26.74 1.30
N ASN A 93 1.13 25.88 2.33
CA ASN A 93 -0.02 25.17 2.92
C ASN A 93 -0.72 24.14 2.01
N ALA A 94 -0.14 23.77 0.87
CA ALA A 94 -0.81 22.85 -0.06
C ALA A 94 -0.89 21.41 0.41
N LEU A 95 -0.12 20.96 1.42
CA LEU A 95 -0.26 19.56 1.87
C LEU A 95 -1.71 19.25 2.23
N GLU A 96 -2.35 20.19 2.93
CA GLU A 96 -3.76 20.11 3.29
C GLU A 96 -4.72 19.98 2.12
N ASN A 97 -4.39 20.59 0.98
CA ASN A 97 -5.12 20.47 -0.29
C ASN A 97 -4.73 19.23 -1.09
N LEU A 98 -3.56 18.65 -0.80
CA LEU A 98 -3.06 17.43 -1.43
C LEU A 98 -3.57 16.16 -0.73
N ILE A 99 -4.04 16.26 0.51
CA ILE A 99 -4.54 15.13 1.30
C ILE A 99 -5.96 15.31 1.86
N PRO A 100 -6.92 15.87 1.09
CA PRO A 100 -8.24 16.23 1.61
C PRO A 100 -9.02 15.01 2.12
N THR A 101 -8.85 13.83 1.52
CA THR A 101 -9.61 12.63 1.85
C THR A 101 -9.15 12.03 3.17
N ILE A 102 -7.84 11.84 3.37
CA ILE A 102 -7.27 11.37 4.63
C ILE A 102 -7.63 12.33 5.76
N ARG A 103 -7.55 13.65 5.51
CA ARG A 103 -7.95 14.64 6.52
C ARG A 103 -9.42 14.50 6.91
N GLY A 104 -10.31 14.36 5.93
CA GLY A 104 -11.73 14.10 6.18
C GLY A 104 -11.95 12.84 7.02
N LEU A 105 -11.19 11.77 6.75
CA LEU A 105 -11.25 10.52 7.52
C LEU A 105 -10.65 10.65 8.93
N MET A 106 -9.76 11.62 9.14
CA MET A 106 -9.08 11.90 10.42
C MET A 106 -9.68 13.09 11.19
N ASP A 107 -10.92 13.46 10.90
CA ASP A 107 -11.64 14.58 11.54
C ASP A 107 -10.85 15.90 11.47
N SER A 108 -10.14 16.11 10.36
CA SER A 108 -9.29 17.29 10.09
C SER A 108 -8.16 17.53 11.09
N ARG A 109 -7.86 16.56 11.98
CA ARG A 109 -6.76 16.65 12.96
C ARG A 109 -5.38 16.54 12.32
N LEU A 110 -5.30 15.93 11.15
CA LEU A 110 -4.06 15.86 10.38
C LEU A 110 -3.85 17.19 9.65
N THR A 111 -2.88 17.96 10.12
CA THR A 111 -2.50 19.27 9.54
C THR A 111 -1.05 19.25 9.07
N PHE A 112 -0.70 20.18 8.19
CA PHE A 112 0.71 20.35 7.79
C PHE A 112 1.60 20.65 9.00
N GLN A 113 1.14 21.53 9.89
CA GLN A 113 1.84 21.89 11.13
C GLN A 113 2.09 20.66 12.01
N PHE A 114 1.08 19.80 12.21
CA PHE A 114 1.26 18.57 12.97
C PHE A 114 2.35 17.68 12.37
N LEU A 115 2.32 17.47 11.06
CA LEU A 115 3.31 16.64 10.37
C LEU A 115 4.72 17.24 10.42
N GLN A 116 4.85 18.57 10.38
CA GLN A 116 6.13 19.26 10.52
C GLN A 116 6.68 19.12 11.94
N GLU A 117 5.87 19.38 12.96
CA GLU A 117 6.27 19.34 14.37
C GLU A 117 6.56 17.91 14.86
N GLN A 118 5.77 16.93 14.41
CA GLN A 118 5.87 15.54 14.84
C GLN A 118 6.65 14.65 13.86
N ARG A 119 7.26 15.21 12.80
CA ARG A 119 7.87 14.46 11.70
C ARG A 119 8.70 13.24 12.12
N ILE A 120 9.68 13.46 13.00
CA ILE A 120 10.57 12.38 13.49
C ILE A 120 9.79 11.34 14.29
N ARG A 121 8.82 11.77 15.10
CA ARG A 121 7.98 10.87 15.89
C ARG A 121 7.08 10.01 15.00
N VAL A 122 6.52 10.60 13.94
CA VAL A 122 5.72 9.88 12.93
C VAL A 122 6.60 8.85 12.23
N LEU A 123 7.79 9.23 11.74
CA LEU A 123 8.72 8.31 11.07
C LEU A 123 9.10 7.12 11.95
N ASN A 124 9.50 7.37 13.21
CA ASN A 124 9.85 6.29 14.14
C ASN A 124 8.66 5.38 14.41
N GLY A 125 7.47 5.95 14.52
CA GLY A 125 6.21 5.22 14.68
C GLY A 125 5.88 4.32 13.50
N VAL A 126 5.98 4.85 12.29
CA VAL A 126 5.79 4.08 11.05
C VAL A 126 6.78 2.93 10.99
N SER A 127 8.07 3.17 11.24
CA SER A 127 9.09 2.12 11.25
C SER A 127 8.79 1.02 12.26
N GLN A 128 8.34 1.39 13.47
CA GLN A 128 7.94 0.42 14.48
C GLN A 128 6.76 -0.45 14.01
N PHE A 129 5.69 0.15 13.49
CA PHE A 129 4.53 -0.60 13.00
C PHE A 129 4.84 -1.43 11.74
N MET A 130 5.81 -1.01 10.93
CA MET A 130 6.32 -1.81 9.81
C MET A 130 6.97 -3.11 10.32
N GLU A 131 7.85 -3.00 11.32
CA GLU A 131 8.59 -4.14 11.88
C GLU A 131 7.69 -5.05 12.72
N ASP A 132 6.96 -4.48 13.67
CA ASP A 132 6.20 -5.23 14.67
C ASP A 132 4.92 -5.87 14.10
N VAL A 133 4.30 -5.20 13.12
CA VAL A 133 3.00 -5.58 12.57
C VAL A 133 3.09 -5.93 11.09
N CYS A 134 3.34 -4.95 10.21
CA CYS A 134 3.05 -5.10 8.78
C CYS A 134 3.91 -6.17 8.10
N SER A 135 5.21 -6.22 8.41
CA SER A 135 6.14 -7.19 7.82
C SER A 135 5.77 -8.64 8.14
N ARG A 136 5.20 -8.87 9.33
CA ARG A 136 4.76 -10.19 9.81
C ARG A 136 3.36 -10.50 9.33
N ALA A 137 2.47 -9.51 9.40
CA ALA A 137 1.05 -9.66 9.12
C ALA A 137 0.75 -9.77 7.63
N PHE A 138 1.64 -9.35 6.72
CA PHE A 138 1.32 -9.28 5.28
C PHE A 138 2.21 -10.14 4.38
N VAL A 139 3.13 -10.91 4.96
CA VAL A 139 4.13 -11.69 4.20
C VAL A 139 3.49 -12.67 3.20
N ASP A 140 2.44 -13.37 3.60
CA ASP A 140 1.73 -14.34 2.77
C ASP A 140 0.95 -13.65 1.63
N ILE A 141 0.48 -12.42 1.86
CA ILE A 141 -0.20 -11.61 0.84
C ILE A 141 0.80 -11.15 -0.23
N VAL A 142 2.00 -10.72 0.17
CA VAL A 142 3.08 -10.36 -0.77
C VAL A 142 3.51 -11.57 -1.60
N GLN A 143 3.66 -12.74 -0.97
CA GLN A 143 3.97 -13.99 -1.67
C GLN A 143 2.86 -14.35 -2.66
N ARG A 144 1.59 -14.25 -2.26
CA ARG A 144 0.43 -14.47 -3.15
C ARG A 144 0.45 -13.52 -4.34
N LEU A 145 0.75 -12.24 -4.12
CA LEU A 145 0.85 -11.24 -5.19
C LEU A 145 1.93 -11.60 -6.21
N ALA A 146 3.09 -12.09 -5.76
CA ALA A 146 4.16 -12.53 -6.66
C ALA A 146 3.67 -13.64 -7.60
N VAL A 147 2.99 -14.66 -7.05
CA VAL A 147 2.40 -15.77 -7.83
C VAL A 147 1.35 -15.27 -8.83
N ILE A 148 0.51 -14.30 -8.44
CA ILE A 148 -0.49 -13.70 -9.35
C ILE A 148 0.22 -13.01 -10.53
N ARG A 149 1.23 -12.19 -10.25
CA ARG A 149 1.99 -11.45 -11.28
C ARG A 149 2.73 -12.39 -12.25
N GLU A 150 3.32 -13.47 -11.74
CA GLU A 150 3.97 -14.50 -12.57
C GLU A 150 2.99 -15.16 -13.54
N ARG A 151 1.79 -15.50 -13.07
CA ARG A 151 0.73 -16.11 -13.90
C ARG A 151 0.23 -15.17 -15.00
N GLU A 152 0.08 -13.89 -14.68
CA GLU A 152 -0.34 -12.86 -15.64
C GLU A 152 0.73 -12.63 -16.73
N ALA A 153 2.00 -12.60 -16.34
CA ALA A 153 3.12 -12.47 -17.28
C ALA A 153 3.19 -13.68 -18.24
N ALA A 154 3.04 -14.90 -17.71
CA ALA A 154 3.01 -16.13 -18.52
C ALA A 154 1.81 -16.20 -19.47
N SER A 155 0.66 -15.62 -19.09
CA SER A 155 -0.53 -15.57 -19.94
C SER A 155 -0.36 -14.59 -21.12
N THR A 156 0.45 -13.54 -20.94
CA THR A 156 0.70 -12.52 -21.96
C THR A 156 1.73 -13.00 -23.01
N SER A 157 2.67 -13.88 -22.63
CA SER A 157 3.70 -14.40 -23.54
C SER A 157 3.18 -15.43 -24.55
N VAL A 158 2.09 -16.15 -24.25
CA VAL A 158 1.50 -17.15 -25.15
C VAL A 158 0.76 -16.51 -26.35
N GLY A 159 0.39 -15.23 -26.26
CA GLY A 159 -0.34 -14.50 -27.32
C GLY A 159 0.51 -13.94 -28.47
N HIS A 160 1.85 -13.97 -28.37
CA HIS A 160 2.76 -13.51 -29.44
C HIS A 160 3.38 -14.71 -30.19
N GLN A 161 2.59 -15.39 -31.02
CA GLN A 161 3.18 -16.25 -32.05
C GLN A 161 3.61 -15.37 -33.23
N PRO A 162 4.90 -15.35 -33.62
CA PRO A 162 5.32 -14.66 -34.83
C PRO A 162 4.65 -15.29 -36.05
N PHE A 163 4.03 -14.46 -36.90
CA PHE A 163 3.45 -14.89 -38.16
C PHE A 163 4.56 -15.42 -39.08
N VAL A 164 4.72 -16.75 -39.14
CA VAL A 164 5.67 -17.39 -40.06
C VAL A 164 5.02 -17.45 -41.44
N MET A 165 5.46 -16.60 -42.37
CA MET A 165 5.11 -16.73 -43.79
C MET A 165 5.71 -18.04 -44.34
N PRO A 166 4.90 -18.93 -44.95
CA PRO A 166 5.45 -20.12 -45.59
C PRO A 166 6.09 -19.75 -46.92
N THR A 167 7.41 -19.81 -47.01
CA THR A 167 8.14 -19.75 -48.28
C THR A 167 8.12 -21.12 -48.94
N ASN A 168 7.23 -21.30 -49.92
CA ASN A 168 7.25 -22.47 -50.78
C ASN A 168 7.05 -22.07 -52.24
N PHE A 169 8.16 -21.85 -52.96
CA PHE A 169 8.20 -21.94 -54.42
C PHE A 169 9.48 -22.66 -54.83
N GLY A 170 9.42 -23.99 -54.75
CA GLY A 170 10.35 -24.85 -55.47
C GLY A 170 10.01 -24.82 -56.96
N VAL A 171 10.95 -24.39 -57.79
CA VAL A 171 10.94 -24.66 -59.23
C VAL A 171 12.14 -25.55 -59.53
N ARG A 172 11.82 -26.72 -60.09
CA ARG A 172 12.69 -27.85 -60.45
C ARG A 172 13.54 -27.49 -61.69
N PRO A 173 14.83 -27.89 -61.78
CA PRO A 173 15.61 -27.66 -62.98
C PRO A 173 15.31 -28.73 -64.06
N PRO A 174 15.53 -28.40 -65.36
CA PRO A 174 15.53 -29.38 -66.44
C PRO A 174 16.76 -30.31 -66.39
#